data_AF-A0A812M3M5-F1
#
_entry.id   AF-A0A812M3M5-F1
#
_cell.length_a   1.000
_cell.length_b   1.000
_cell.length_c   1.000
_cell.angle_alpha   90.00
_cell.angle_beta   90.00
_cell.angle_gamma   90.00
#
_symmetry.space_group_name_H-M   'P 1'
#
loop_
_entity.id
_entity.type
_entity.pdbx_description
1 polymer ?
#
loop_
_entity_poly.entity_id
_entity_poly.type
_entity_poly.pdbx_seq_one_letter_code
_entity_poly.pdbx_strand_id
1 'polypeptide(L)'
;MDRRTPPLVRSHLSSPNAESGGRFKVSRDELLGGDEEWQSRSAGSDEDSAAESFNTPDDHPLGENIYALLIAEVMQSYTKIWIAGASMLTVARLVYAALLMLAVIFLQVFLLQAVSSKLCVPAMRHIRQIYDNYQIAVYGENNTYVTVNGFHRGIDGAELHLQGFMALPLETKVEVCSVPLSQPHFTYCILLIWTMTCFAEIRATMRLFYFALVSIDTVDRVKDCIVEREEGHKAIVGVTQGVRYFMGITCFFPRIASTLFLNYLGCRWLVSTASLQDLFLNSLALEFMLLLPELIYRTFATDRAWKLTETIMIGGNSLQLPKEGTGLMVSLFWVVLAIVWVYVYMVYIQQVLPGYKWDVRHVCQQVPEIYDESA
;
A
#
# COMPACT_ATOMS: atom_id res chain seq x y z
N MET A 1 -45.30 -28.57 -43.07
CA MET A 1 -44.06 -28.76 -42.30
C MET A 1 -44.26 -28.03 -40.99
N ASP A 2 -44.66 -28.78 -39.97
CA ASP A 2 -45.31 -28.29 -38.77
C ASP A 2 -44.51 -28.84 -37.59
N ARG A 3 -43.68 -27.99 -36.95
CA ARG A 3 -42.79 -28.39 -35.85
C ARG A 3 -43.42 -27.98 -34.52
N ARG A 4 -44.00 -28.98 -33.86
CA ARG A 4 -44.47 -28.91 -32.47
C ARG A 4 -43.29 -28.79 -31.51
N THR A 5 -43.38 -27.82 -30.61
CA THR A 5 -42.57 -27.65 -29.40
C THR A 5 -42.93 -28.71 -28.34
N PRO A 6 -41.94 -29.24 -27.58
CA PRO A 6 -42.20 -30.12 -26.44
C PRO A 6 -42.51 -29.34 -25.14
N PRO A 7 -43.17 -29.97 -24.14
CA PRO A 7 -43.67 -29.30 -22.95
C PRO A 7 -42.61 -29.17 -21.83
N LEU A 8 -42.76 -28.09 -21.05
CA LEU A 8 -42.03 -27.78 -19.82
C LEU A 8 -42.33 -28.80 -18.71
N VAL A 9 -41.27 -29.45 -18.21
CA VAL A 9 -41.30 -30.29 -17.01
C VAL A 9 -41.15 -29.40 -15.78
N ARG A 10 -42.17 -29.43 -14.93
CA ARG A 10 -42.25 -28.69 -13.66
C ARG A 10 -41.73 -29.58 -12.54
N SER A 11 -40.48 -29.40 -12.12
CA SER A 11 -39.92 -30.10 -10.95
C SER A 11 -40.33 -29.37 -9.66
N HIS A 12 -41.24 -29.99 -8.90
CA HIS A 12 -41.48 -29.68 -7.50
C HIS A 12 -40.25 -30.07 -6.67
N LEU A 13 -39.54 -29.07 -6.14
CA LEU A 13 -38.57 -29.24 -5.07
C LEU A 13 -39.22 -28.79 -3.76
N SER A 14 -39.47 -29.77 -2.92
CA SER A 14 -39.98 -29.69 -1.56
C SER A 14 -38.90 -29.06 -0.67
N SER A 15 -39.20 -27.93 -0.03
CA SER A 15 -38.39 -27.37 1.05
C SER A 15 -38.59 -28.18 2.33
N PRO A 16 -37.53 -28.69 2.99
CA PRO A 16 -37.61 -29.13 4.37
C PRO A 16 -37.33 -27.95 5.32
N ASN A 17 -38.30 -27.75 6.21
CA ASN A 17 -38.20 -27.36 7.61
C ASN A 17 -37.13 -26.36 8.06
N ALA A 18 -37.67 -25.24 8.52
CA ALA A 18 -37.07 -24.31 9.45
C ALA A 18 -36.64 -25.03 10.75
N GLU A 19 -35.34 -25.05 11.00
CA GLU A 19 -34.77 -25.30 12.32
C GLU A 19 -34.00 -24.06 12.80
N SER A 20 -34.41 -23.61 14.00
CA SER A 20 -33.68 -22.82 14.99
C SER A 20 -32.75 -21.71 14.49
N GLY A 21 -33.28 -20.47 14.49
CA GLY A 21 -32.47 -19.26 14.55
C GLY A 21 -31.68 -19.18 15.86
N GLY A 22 -30.46 -19.72 15.84
CA GLY A 22 -29.40 -19.39 16.78
C GLY A 22 -28.95 -17.95 16.49
N ARG A 23 -29.56 -17.00 17.20
CA ARG A 23 -29.22 -15.58 17.15
C ARG A 23 -27.84 -15.37 17.78
N PHE A 24 -26.80 -15.53 16.98
CA PHE A 24 -25.44 -15.11 17.35
C PHE A 24 -25.44 -13.58 17.37
N LYS A 25 -25.79 -13.01 18.54
CA LYS A 25 -25.53 -11.61 18.86
C LYS A 25 -24.01 -11.49 19.06
N VAL A 26 -23.28 -11.21 17.98
CA VAL A 26 -21.99 -10.53 18.12
C VAL A 26 -22.34 -9.14 18.60
N SER A 27 -22.02 -8.84 19.86
CA SER A 27 -22.23 -7.51 20.40
C SER A 27 -21.32 -6.56 19.64
N ARG A 28 -21.91 -5.53 19.02
CA ARG A 28 -21.20 -4.47 18.30
C ARG A 28 -20.33 -3.60 19.24
N ASP A 29 -20.37 -3.90 20.53
CA ASP A 29 -19.59 -3.24 21.58
C ASP A 29 -18.19 -3.88 21.80
N GLU A 30 -17.89 -5.04 21.20
CA GLU A 30 -16.57 -5.71 21.33
C GLU A 30 -15.54 -5.33 20.26
N LEU A 31 -15.92 -4.57 19.23
CA LEU A 31 -15.02 -4.15 18.14
C LEU A 31 -14.62 -2.66 18.19
N LEU A 32 -15.11 -1.92 19.19
CA LEU A 32 -14.77 -0.50 19.43
C LEU A 32 -14.38 -0.20 20.89
N GLY A 33 -14.25 -1.22 21.75
CA GLY A 33 -13.90 -1.08 23.17
C GLY A 33 -12.51 -1.63 23.49
N GLY A 34 -11.46 -0.96 23.03
CA GLY A 34 -10.07 -1.43 23.21
C GLY A 34 -9.06 -0.38 23.68
N ASP A 35 -9.45 0.88 23.88
CA ASP A 35 -8.50 1.98 24.12
C ASP A 35 -8.62 2.70 25.47
N GLU A 36 -9.50 2.29 26.40
CA GLU A 36 -9.68 3.00 27.69
C GLU A 36 -9.26 2.20 28.96
N GLU A 37 -8.80 0.95 28.85
CA GLU A 37 -8.46 0.11 30.02
C GLU A 37 -6.95 -0.02 30.32
N TRP A 38 -6.16 1.02 30.01
CA TRP A 38 -4.76 1.12 30.45
C TRP A 38 -4.46 2.29 31.40
N GLN A 39 -5.47 3.07 31.81
CA GLN A 39 -5.27 4.27 32.65
C GLN A 39 -5.59 4.13 34.15
N SER A 40 -6.00 2.96 34.65
CA SER A 40 -6.49 2.82 36.04
C SER A 40 -5.71 1.87 36.97
N ARG A 41 -4.49 1.45 36.60
CA ARG A 41 -3.59 0.65 37.47
C ARG A 41 -2.24 1.32 37.74
N SER A 42 -2.24 2.49 38.39
CA SER A 42 -1.01 3.04 39.00
C SER A 42 -1.26 3.92 40.24
N ALA A 43 -2.18 3.51 41.11
CA ALA A 43 -2.32 4.12 42.43
C ALA A 43 -2.08 3.10 43.53
N GLY A 44 -0.85 3.04 44.04
CA GLY A 44 -0.54 2.44 45.34
C GLY A 44 0.59 1.42 45.36
N SER A 45 1.84 1.89 45.50
CA SER A 45 2.71 1.50 46.62
C SER A 45 4.01 2.30 46.53
N ASP A 46 4.10 3.35 47.35
CA ASP A 46 5.33 4.04 47.67
C ASP A 46 6.19 3.12 48.55
N GLU A 47 7.18 2.44 47.97
CA GLU A 47 8.35 1.96 48.71
C GLU A 47 9.62 2.27 47.92
N ASP A 48 10.43 3.12 48.55
CA ASP A 48 11.73 3.64 48.13
C ASP A 48 12.72 2.53 47.78
N SER A 49 12.86 2.27 46.48
CA SER A 49 14.05 1.65 45.90
C SER A 49 14.51 2.55 44.77
N ALA A 50 15.45 3.46 45.08
CA ALA A 50 16.19 4.26 44.11
C ALA A 50 17.15 3.38 43.30
N ALA A 51 16.59 2.40 42.57
CA ALA A 51 17.20 1.94 41.34
C ALA A 51 17.03 3.09 40.36
N GLU A 52 18.11 3.85 40.16
CA GLU A 52 18.31 4.60 38.91
C GLU A 52 18.11 3.59 37.78
N SER A 53 16.87 3.46 37.28
CA SER A 53 16.60 2.71 36.08
C SER A 53 17.34 3.46 34.98
N PHE A 54 18.50 2.93 34.62
CA PHE A 54 19.32 3.41 33.53
C PHE A 54 18.64 3.05 32.20
N ASN A 55 17.40 3.49 32.04
CA ASN A 55 16.77 3.64 30.74
C ASN A 55 17.58 4.72 30.04
N THR A 56 18.64 4.31 29.34
CA THR A 56 19.30 5.22 28.40
C THR A 56 18.18 5.73 27.49
N PRO A 57 17.90 7.04 27.44
CA PRO A 57 16.69 7.61 26.83
C PRO A 57 16.46 7.29 25.34
N ASP A 58 17.33 6.51 24.70
CA ASP A 58 17.48 6.42 23.25
C ASP A 58 17.28 5.00 22.68
N ASP A 59 16.86 4.01 23.49
CA ASP A 59 16.61 2.67 22.97
C ASP A 59 15.29 2.62 22.18
N HIS A 60 15.38 2.28 20.90
CA HIS A 60 14.21 2.15 20.03
C HIS A 60 13.92 0.67 19.73
N PRO A 61 12.65 0.22 19.90
CA PRO A 61 12.27 -1.12 19.49
C PRO A 61 12.38 -1.25 17.97
N LEU A 62 12.74 -2.46 17.50
CA LEU A 62 12.97 -2.74 16.09
C LEU A 62 11.69 -2.63 15.23
N GLY A 63 10.52 -2.67 15.89
CA GLY A 63 9.20 -2.61 15.30
C GLY A 63 8.62 -4.00 15.00
N GLU A 64 7.29 -4.08 14.98
CA GLU A 64 6.55 -5.34 14.75
C GLU A 64 6.34 -5.58 13.25
N ASN A 65 7.39 -5.99 12.54
CA ASN A 65 7.27 -6.36 11.13
C ASN A 65 8.25 -7.45 10.71
N ILE A 66 7.98 -8.08 9.58
CA ILE A 66 8.80 -9.17 9.05
C ILE A 66 10.27 -8.79 8.80
N TYR A 67 10.52 -7.53 8.46
CA TYR A 67 11.87 -7.04 8.20
C TYR A 67 12.64 -6.88 9.51
N ALA A 68 12.01 -6.34 10.55
CA ALA A 68 12.53 -6.32 11.90
C ALA A 68 12.82 -7.73 12.41
N LEU A 69 11.91 -8.69 12.19
CA LEU A 69 12.15 -10.10 12.52
C LEU A 69 13.40 -10.65 11.83
N LEU A 70 13.57 -10.41 10.52
CA LEU A 70 14.76 -10.88 9.83
C LEU A 70 16.03 -10.22 10.37
N ILE A 71 16.01 -8.91 10.62
CA ILE A 71 17.16 -8.20 11.21
C ILE A 71 17.52 -8.80 12.56
N ALA A 72 16.53 -8.98 13.45
CA ALA A 72 16.70 -9.59 14.77
C ALA A 72 17.30 -11.01 14.68
N GLU A 73 16.73 -11.86 13.83
CA GLU A 73 17.18 -13.25 13.66
C GLU A 73 18.55 -13.35 12.99
N VAL A 74 18.84 -12.51 11.98
CA VAL A 74 20.17 -12.45 11.33
C VAL A 74 21.21 -12.03 12.37
N MET A 75 20.97 -10.94 13.11
CA MET A 75 21.92 -10.44 14.09
C MET A 75 22.17 -11.45 15.22
N GLN A 76 21.10 -12.05 15.77
CA GLN A 76 21.23 -13.04 16.84
C GLN A 76 21.88 -14.34 16.35
N SER A 77 21.45 -14.86 15.20
CA SER A 77 21.94 -16.13 14.66
C SER A 77 23.39 -16.02 14.21
N TYR A 78 23.75 -14.92 13.53
CA TYR A 78 25.13 -14.64 13.12
C TYR A 78 26.08 -14.60 14.32
N THR A 79 25.69 -13.91 15.39
CA THR A 79 26.48 -13.81 16.62
C THR A 79 26.66 -15.15 17.31
N LYS A 80 25.57 -15.94 17.45
CA LYS A 80 25.62 -17.27 18.05
C LYS A 80 26.48 -18.25 17.25
N ILE A 81 26.33 -18.27 15.93
CA ILE A 81 27.10 -19.17 15.05
C ILE A 81 28.59 -18.89 15.19
N TRP A 82 28.99 -17.62 15.29
CA TRP A 82 30.39 -17.25 15.39
C TRP A 82 31.00 -17.54 16.77
N ILE A 83 30.26 -17.30 17.85
CA ILE A 83 30.78 -17.46 19.23
C ILE A 83 30.71 -18.92 19.70
N ALA A 84 29.55 -19.55 19.54
CA ALA A 84 29.24 -20.87 20.12
C ALA A 84 29.21 -22.00 19.08
N GLY A 85 29.37 -21.66 17.79
CA GLY A 85 29.20 -22.60 16.69
C GLY A 85 27.74 -22.71 16.21
N ALA A 86 27.57 -23.33 15.04
CA ALA A 86 26.26 -23.50 14.43
C ALA A 86 25.47 -24.62 15.12
N SER A 87 24.45 -24.24 15.90
CA SER A 87 23.41 -25.19 16.32
C SER A 87 22.38 -25.36 15.19
N MET A 88 21.88 -26.58 14.99
CA MET A 88 20.83 -26.86 14.00
C MET A 88 19.59 -25.98 14.22
N LEU A 89 19.25 -25.70 15.49
CA LEU A 89 18.13 -24.84 15.85
C LEU A 89 18.35 -23.38 15.46
N THR A 90 19.57 -22.86 15.60
CA THR A 90 19.93 -21.49 15.15
C THR A 90 19.78 -21.37 13.64
N VAL A 91 20.30 -22.35 12.90
CA VAL A 91 20.21 -22.36 11.42
C VAL A 91 18.75 -22.47 10.97
N ALA A 92 17.96 -23.34 11.60
CA ALA A 92 16.55 -23.51 11.25
C ALA A 92 15.73 -22.22 11.44
N ARG A 93 16.01 -21.42 12.47
CA ARG A 93 15.33 -20.12 12.68
C ARG A 93 15.70 -19.09 11.64
N LEU A 94 16.99 -18.97 11.33
CA LEU A 94 17.45 -18.07 10.29
C LEU A 94 16.83 -18.43 8.93
N VAL A 95 16.80 -19.73 8.61
CA VAL A 95 16.13 -20.24 7.41
C VAL A 95 14.64 -19.92 7.42
N TYR A 96 13.95 -20.12 8.55
CA TYR A 96 12.54 -19.80 8.67
C TYR A 96 12.25 -18.30 8.44
N ALA A 97 12.99 -17.40 9.08
CA ALA A 97 12.83 -15.95 8.90
C ALA A 97 13.12 -15.54 7.44
N ALA A 98 14.16 -16.11 6.82
CA ALA A 98 14.49 -15.86 5.43
C ALA A 98 13.40 -16.37 4.46
N LEU A 99 12.87 -17.58 4.70
CA LEU A 99 11.76 -18.14 3.90
C LEU A 99 10.51 -17.29 4.02
N LEU A 100 10.18 -16.80 5.21
CA LEU A 100 9.03 -15.92 5.41
C LEU A 100 9.21 -14.62 4.63
N MET A 101 10.39 -14.00 4.69
CA MET A 101 10.68 -12.78 3.92
C MET A 101 10.58 -13.03 2.41
N LEU A 102 11.18 -14.10 1.92
CA LEU A 102 11.13 -14.47 0.50
C LEU A 102 9.68 -14.72 0.05
N ALA A 103 8.86 -15.37 0.89
CA ALA A 103 7.44 -15.58 0.61
C ALA A 103 6.68 -14.24 0.50
N VAL A 104 6.95 -13.28 1.38
CA VAL A 104 6.35 -11.93 1.31
C VAL A 104 6.77 -11.20 0.04
N ILE A 105 8.07 -11.18 -0.28
CA ILE A 105 8.57 -10.54 -1.50
C ILE A 105 7.94 -11.19 -2.74
N PHE A 106 7.92 -12.53 -2.79
CA PHE A 106 7.31 -13.27 -3.89
C PHE A 106 5.83 -12.93 -4.04
N LEU A 107 5.06 -12.97 -2.95
CA LEU A 107 3.63 -12.68 -2.98
C LEU A 107 3.36 -11.24 -3.39
N GLN A 108 4.15 -10.28 -2.90
CA GLN A 108 4.01 -8.87 -3.28
C GLN A 108 4.30 -8.67 -4.78
N VAL A 109 5.39 -9.26 -5.31
CA VAL A 109 5.71 -9.21 -6.75
C VAL A 109 4.62 -9.87 -7.59
N PHE A 110 4.14 -11.04 -7.16
CA PHE A 110 3.06 -11.76 -7.83
C PHE A 110 1.78 -10.92 -7.91
N LEU A 111 1.35 -10.31 -6.80
CA LEU A 111 0.17 -9.45 -6.77
C LEU A 111 0.36 -8.19 -7.64
N LEU A 112 1.53 -7.55 -7.57
CA LEU A 112 1.85 -6.40 -8.43
C LEU A 112 1.77 -6.75 -9.91
N GLN A 113 2.28 -7.92 -10.30
CA GLN A 113 2.19 -8.42 -11.67
C GLN A 113 0.74 -8.74 -12.06
N ALA A 114 -0.04 -9.34 -11.16
CA ALA A 114 -1.45 -9.65 -11.39
C ALA A 114 -2.26 -8.36 -11.57
N VAL A 115 -2.12 -7.36 -10.71
CA VAL A 115 -2.79 -6.07 -10.83
C VAL A 115 -2.41 -5.38 -12.13
N SER A 116 -1.12 -5.29 -12.45
CA SER A 116 -0.65 -4.67 -13.69
C SER A 116 -1.24 -5.34 -14.94
N SER A 117 -1.18 -6.67 -15.03
CA SER A 117 -1.55 -7.39 -16.25
C SER A 117 -3.04 -7.70 -16.37
N LYS A 118 -3.72 -8.00 -15.25
CA LYS A 118 -5.12 -8.45 -15.23
C LYS A 118 -6.11 -7.36 -14.90
N LEU A 119 -5.71 -6.32 -14.16
CA LEU A 119 -6.63 -5.24 -13.75
C LEU A 119 -6.34 -3.97 -14.54
N CYS A 120 -5.11 -3.45 -14.50
CA CYS A 120 -4.77 -2.17 -15.13
C CYS A 120 -4.92 -2.22 -16.65
N VAL A 121 -4.40 -3.25 -17.31
CA VAL A 121 -4.42 -3.32 -18.78
C VAL A 121 -5.85 -3.36 -19.35
N PRO A 122 -6.77 -4.22 -18.86
CA PRO A 122 -8.16 -4.19 -19.32
C PRO A 122 -8.87 -2.88 -18.99
N ALA A 123 -8.73 -2.35 -17.77
CA ALA A 123 -9.33 -1.08 -17.37
C ALA A 123 -8.90 0.08 -18.27
N MET A 124 -7.60 0.16 -18.59
CA MET A 124 -7.10 1.15 -19.53
C MET A 124 -7.63 0.97 -20.96
N ARG A 125 -7.84 -0.26 -21.44
CA ARG A 125 -8.44 -0.46 -22.77
C ARG A 125 -9.88 0.02 -22.79
N HIS A 126 -10.63 -0.32 -21.74
CA HIS A 126 -12.02 0.09 -21.58
C HIS A 126 -12.16 1.62 -21.58
N ILE A 127 -11.38 2.31 -20.74
CA ILE A 127 -11.44 3.78 -20.67
C ILE A 127 -11.00 4.46 -21.98
N ARG A 128 -10.07 3.84 -22.72
CA ARG A 128 -9.65 4.31 -24.04
C ARG A 128 -10.75 4.15 -25.09
N GLN A 129 -11.55 3.09 -25.02
CA GLN A 129 -12.70 2.88 -25.89
C GLN A 129 -13.81 3.90 -25.60
N ILE A 130 -14.11 4.15 -24.32
CA ILE A 130 -15.06 5.20 -23.92
C ILE A 130 -14.62 6.56 -24.46
N TYR A 131 -13.34 6.91 -24.27
CA TYR A 131 -12.81 8.18 -24.77
C TYR A 131 -12.74 8.25 -26.30
N ASP A 132 -12.46 7.13 -26.98
CA ASP A 132 -12.47 7.05 -28.45
C ASP A 132 -13.84 7.37 -29.04
N ASN A 133 -14.90 6.73 -28.52
CA ASN A 133 -16.28 6.99 -28.93
C ASN A 133 -16.66 8.46 -28.70
N TYR A 134 -16.25 9.02 -27.57
CA TYR A 134 -16.43 10.45 -27.28
C TYR A 134 -15.71 11.34 -28.31
N GLN A 135 -14.44 11.06 -28.63
CA GLN A 135 -13.66 11.87 -29.56
C GLN A 135 -14.28 11.87 -30.97
N ILE A 136 -14.72 10.71 -31.47
CA ILE A 136 -15.39 10.61 -32.77
C ILE A 136 -16.69 11.41 -32.78
N ALA A 137 -17.49 11.30 -31.72
CA ALA A 137 -18.77 12.00 -31.64
C ALA A 137 -18.60 13.53 -31.55
N VAL A 138 -17.61 14.00 -30.79
CA VAL A 138 -17.43 15.44 -30.50
C VAL A 138 -16.65 16.17 -31.59
N TYR A 139 -15.63 15.57 -32.17
CA TYR A 139 -14.81 16.22 -33.21
C TYR A 139 -15.23 15.82 -34.63
N GLY A 140 -15.86 14.64 -34.79
CA GLY A 140 -16.15 14.03 -36.10
C GLY A 140 -14.93 13.30 -36.67
N GLU A 141 -15.18 12.27 -37.50
CA GLU A 141 -14.11 11.42 -38.06
C GLU A 141 -13.01 12.24 -38.78
N ASN A 142 -13.40 13.26 -39.54
CA ASN A 142 -12.49 14.10 -40.31
C ASN A 142 -11.57 14.99 -39.46
N ASN A 143 -11.93 15.27 -38.21
CA ASN A 143 -11.13 16.12 -37.30
C ASN A 143 -10.42 15.31 -36.22
N THR A 144 -10.24 14.01 -36.46
CA THR A 144 -9.49 13.12 -35.56
C THR A 144 -8.33 12.44 -36.28
N TYR A 145 -7.31 12.04 -35.52
CA TYR A 145 -6.22 11.20 -35.98
C TYR A 145 -6.14 9.92 -35.13
N VAL A 146 -5.73 8.81 -35.75
CA VAL A 146 -5.60 7.52 -35.06
C VAL A 146 -4.23 7.40 -34.42
N THR A 147 -4.20 7.13 -33.11
CA THR A 147 -2.98 6.89 -32.33
C THR A 147 -2.33 5.55 -32.67
N VAL A 148 -1.09 5.34 -32.24
CA VAL A 148 -0.37 4.05 -32.37
C VAL A 148 -1.11 2.85 -31.77
N ASN A 149 -2.07 3.10 -30.88
CA ASN A 149 -2.89 2.09 -30.21
C ASN A 149 -4.24 1.86 -30.92
N GLY A 150 -4.51 2.51 -32.05
CA GLY A 150 -5.76 2.35 -32.81
C GLY A 150 -6.94 3.18 -32.30
N PHE A 151 -6.72 4.20 -31.47
CA PHE A 151 -7.78 5.08 -30.95
C PHE A 151 -7.66 6.50 -31.53
N HIS A 152 -8.78 7.12 -31.88
CA HIS A 152 -8.96 8.47 -32.40
C HIS A 152 -8.73 9.55 -31.34
N ARG A 153 -8.10 10.65 -31.74
CA ARG A 153 -7.87 11.85 -30.93
C ARG A 153 -8.15 13.08 -31.79
N GLY A 154 -8.83 14.08 -31.23
CA GLY A 154 -9.10 15.34 -31.91
C GLY A 154 -7.80 16.04 -32.33
N ILE A 155 -7.81 16.69 -33.49
CA ILE A 155 -6.69 17.51 -33.97
C ILE A 155 -6.61 18.79 -33.12
N ASP A 156 -5.40 19.32 -32.88
CA ASP A 156 -5.24 20.59 -32.15
C ASP A 156 -5.88 21.75 -32.91
N GLY A 157 -6.74 22.51 -32.22
CA GLY A 157 -7.51 23.62 -32.81
C GLY A 157 -8.81 23.22 -33.50
N ALA A 158 -9.16 21.92 -33.56
CA ALA A 158 -10.48 21.50 -34.05
C ALA A 158 -11.61 22.07 -33.17
N GLU A 159 -12.68 22.56 -33.79
CA GLU A 159 -13.84 23.07 -33.07
C GLU A 159 -14.60 21.93 -32.38
N LEU A 160 -15.11 22.20 -31.18
CA LEU A 160 -15.82 21.23 -30.36
C LEU A 160 -17.30 21.21 -30.75
N HIS A 161 -17.77 20.15 -31.41
CA HIS A 161 -19.17 20.04 -31.84
C HIS A 161 -20.04 19.43 -30.72
N LEU A 162 -20.59 20.29 -29.85
CA LEU A 162 -21.46 19.85 -28.74
C LEU A 162 -22.69 19.04 -29.18
N GLN A 163 -23.22 19.31 -30.37
CA GLN A 163 -24.36 18.57 -30.92
C GLN A 163 -24.05 17.07 -31.08
N GLY A 164 -22.81 16.73 -31.43
CA GLY A 164 -22.38 15.34 -31.54
C GLY A 164 -22.36 14.64 -30.18
N PHE A 165 -21.94 15.34 -29.12
CA PHE A 165 -22.08 14.81 -27.75
C PHE A 165 -23.55 14.63 -27.36
N MET A 166 -24.40 15.60 -27.67
CA MET A 166 -25.84 15.53 -27.36
C MET A 166 -26.54 14.39 -28.09
N ALA A 167 -26.06 14.00 -29.28
CA ALA A 167 -26.58 12.88 -30.05
C ALA A 167 -26.14 11.50 -29.50
N LEU A 168 -25.16 11.43 -28.59
CA LEU A 168 -24.77 10.17 -27.98
C LEU A 168 -25.89 9.58 -27.11
N PRO A 169 -26.00 8.24 -27.03
CA PRO A 169 -26.85 7.58 -26.06
C PRO A 169 -26.55 8.04 -24.63
N LEU A 170 -27.59 8.14 -23.80
CA LEU A 170 -27.46 8.61 -22.41
C LEU A 170 -26.44 7.78 -21.61
N GLU A 171 -26.46 6.46 -21.76
CA GLU A 171 -25.52 5.53 -21.11
C GLU A 171 -24.05 5.92 -21.40
N THR A 172 -23.71 6.17 -22.67
CA THR A 172 -22.36 6.58 -23.06
C THR A 172 -21.99 7.97 -22.50
N LYS A 173 -22.95 8.90 -22.43
CA LYS A 173 -22.70 10.21 -21.79
C LYS A 173 -22.37 10.04 -20.31
N VAL A 174 -23.14 9.21 -19.59
CA VAL A 174 -22.92 8.91 -18.17
C VAL A 174 -21.56 8.26 -17.98
N GLU A 175 -21.18 7.28 -18.80
CA GLU A 175 -19.87 6.64 -18.75
C GLU A 175 -18.72 7.63 -18.96
N VAL A 176 -18.81 8.47 -19.99
CA VAL A 176 -17.80 9.50 -20.30
C VAL A 176 -17.66 10.51 -19.16
N CYS A 177 -18.78 10.93 -18.58
CA CYS A 177 -18.78 11.89 -17.47
C CYS A 177 -18.42 11.27 -16.11
N SER A 178 -18.48 9.94 -15.98
CA SER A 178 -18.09 9.20 -14.78
C SER A 178 -16.58 8.90 -14.71
N VAL A 179 -15.84 9.09 -15.82
CA VAL A 179 -14.39 8.94 -15.86
C VAL A 179 -13.73 9.90 -14.86
N PRO A 180 -12.82 9.45 -13.98
CA PRO A 180 -12.22 10.32 -12.95
C PRO A 180 -11.59 11.61 -13.48
N LEU A 181 -11.05 11.59 -14.72
CA LEU A 181 -10.46 12.77 -15.35
C LEU A 181 -11.46 13.88 -15.69
N SER A 182 -12.77 13.58 -15.77
CA SER A 182 -13.81 14.61 -15.91
C SER A 182 -13.91 15.51 -14.67
N GLN A 183 -13.53 14.97 -13.51
CA GLN A 183 -13.50 15.65 -12.21
C GLN A 183 -12.06 15.70 -11.66
N PRO A 184 -11.18 16.53 -12.26
CA PRO A 184 -9.76 16.53 -11.95
C PRO A 184 -9.48 16.75 -10.47
N HIS A 185 -10.14 17.73 -9.83
CA HIS A 185 -9.89 18.06 -8.43
C HIS A 185 -10.12 16.87 -7.50
N PHE A 186 -11.18 16.10 -7.73
CA PHE A 186 -11.48 14.90 -6.96
C PHE A 186 -10.39 13.82 -7.18
N THR A 187 -10.02 13.59 -8.44
CA THR A 187 -8.95 12.64 -8.80
C THR A 187 -7.59 13.03 -8.20
N TYR A 188 -7.23 14.31 -8.22
CA TYR A 188 -6.02 14.83 -7.57
C TYR A 188 -6.01 14.51 -6.07
N CYS A 189 -7.13 14.73 -5.37
CA CYS A 189 -7.24 14.42 -3.96
C CYS A 189 -7.05 12.93 -3.67
N ILE A 190 -7.70 12.04 -4.43
CA ILE A 190 -7.59 10.59 -4.21
C ILE A 190 -6.17 10.10 -4.51
N LEU A 191 -5.54 10.58 -5.59
CA LEU A 191 -4.15 10.24 -5.91
C LEU A 191 -3.17 10.79 -4.86
N LEU A 192 -3.46 11.96 -4.28
CA LEU A 192 -2.66 12.53 -3.20
C LEU A 192 -2.75 11.70 -1.93
N ILE A 193 -3.95 11.28 -1.52
CA ILE A 193 -4.15 10.38 -0.38
C ILE A 193 -3.37 9.09 -0.62
N TRP A 194 -3.55 8.46 -1.79
CA TRP A 194 -2.83 7.24 -2.15
C TRP A 194 -1.30 7.40 -2.12
N THR A 195 -0.78 8.49 -2.70
CA THR A 195 0.66 8.78 -2.72
C THR A 195 1.19 8.98 -1.30
N MET A 196 0.44 9.71 -0.45
CA MET A 196 0.79 9.93 0.95
C MET A 196 0.85 8.61 1.73
N THR A 197 -0.09 7.68 1.50
CA THR A 197 -0.06 6.33 2.10
C THR A 197 1.21 5.58 1.72
N CYS A 198 1.58 5.58 0.43
CA CYS A 198 2.82 4.97 -0.03
C CYS A 198 4.07 5.66 0.57
N PHE A 199 4.06 6.98 0.70
CA PHE A 199 5.17 7.74 1.26
C PHE A 199 5.32 7.54 2.78
N ALA A 200 4.23 7.31 3.51
CA ALA A 200 4.28 6.93 4.91
C ALA A 200 5.06 5.62 5.10
N GLU A 201 4.80 4.61 4.25
CA GLU A 201 5.56 3.35 4.26
C GLU A 201 7.03 3.51 3.88
N ILE A 202 7.32 4.32 2.86
CA ILE A 202 8.71 4.63 2.49
C ILE A 202 9.42 5.32 3.65
N ARG A 203 8.78 6.30 4.30
CA ARG A 203 9.35 7.01 5.46
C ARG A 203 9.60 6.07 6.63
N ALA A 204 8.67 5.16 6.94
CA ALA A 204 8.86 4.14 7.97
C ALA A 204 10.05 3.22 7.64
N THR A 205 10.15 2.79 6.39
CA THR A 205 11.26 1.94 5.90
C THR A 205 12.59 2.68 5.95
N MET A 206 12.63 3.95 5.53
CA MET A 206 13.84 4.78 5.56
C MET A 206 14.30 5.07 6.99
N ARG A 207 13.35 5.24 7.93
CA ARG A 207 13.68 5.39 9.35
C ARG A 207 14.35 4.11 9.89
N LEU A 208 13.78 2.94 9.61
CA LEU A 208 14.39 1.67 10.01
C LEU A 208 15.73 1.43 9.31
N PHE A 209 15.86 1.79 8.03
CA PHE A 209 17.12 1.73 7.28
C PHE A 209 18.19 2.62 7.94
N TYR A 210 17.84 3.86 8.26
CA TYR A 210 18.73 4.80 8.93
C TYR A 210 19.20 4.23 10.27
N PHE A 211 18.27 3.80 11.13
CA PHE A 211 18.64 3.24 12.43
C PHE A 211 19.45 1.94 12.32
N ALA A 212 19.06 1.00 11.46
CA ALA A 212 19.70 -0.31 11.39
C ALA A 212 21.04 -0.33 10.62
N LEU A 213 21.23 0.57 9.65
CA LEU A 213 22.41 0.52 8.76
C LEU A 213 23.29 1.76 8.81
N VAL A 214 22.74 2.93 9.12
CA VAL A 214 23.49 4.19 9.11
C VAL A 214 23.95 4.56 10.51
N SER A 215 23.06 4.49 11.50
CA SER A 215 23.32 4.98 12.86
C SER A 215 24.11 4.02 13.74
N ILE A 216 24.03 2.71 13.49
CA ILE A 216 24.79 1.71 14.26
C ILE A 216 26.24 1.71 13.79
N ASP A 217 27.18 1.61 14.74
CA ASP A 217 28.60 1.58 14.43
C ASP A 217 29.01 0.29 13.70
N THR A 218 30.03 0.41 12.86
CA THR A 218 30.64 -0.76 12.22
C THR A 218 31.64 -1.39 13.17
N VAL A 219 31.44 -2.67 13.50
CA VAL A 219 32.38 -3.44 14.33
C VAL A 219 33.10 -4.48 13.48
N ASP A 220 34.40 -4.68 13.74
CA ASP A 220 35.21 -5.68 13.04
C ASP A 220 34.97 -7.09 13.58
N ARG A 221 34.57 -7.20 14.86
CA ARG A 221 34.42 -8.48 15.56
C ARG A 221 32.96 -8.72 15.91
N VAL A 222 32.48 -9.92 15.55
CA VAL A 222 31.08 -10.34 15.75
C VAL A 222 30.65 -10.35 17.22
N LYS A 223 31.59 -10.62 18.13
CA LYS A 223 31.32 -10.65 19.58
C LYS A 223 30.90 -9.29 20.16
N ASP A 224 31.24 -8.20 19.47
CA ASP A 224 30.96 -6.83 19.92
C ASP A 224 29.63 -6.30 19.31
N CYS A 225 28.91 -7.12 18.54
CA CYS A 225 27.65 -6.72 17.90
C CYS A 225 26.47 -6.61 18.88
N ILE A 226 26.40 -7.50 19.88
CA ILE A 226 25.29 -7.60 20.82
C ILE A 226 25.81 -7.50 22.24
N VAL A 227 25.28 -6.53 22.99
CA VAL A 227 25.53 -6.39 24.42
C VAL A 227 24.27 -6.78 25.16
N GLU A 228 24.41 -7.69 26.13
CA GLU A 228 23.33 -8.01 27.06
C GLU A 228 23.22 -6.87 28.08
N ARG A 229 22.05 -6.26 28.16
CA ARG A 229 21.72 -5.26 29.19
C ARG A 229 21.06 -5.94 30.39
N GLU A 230 20.88 -5.16 31.45
CA GLU A 230 20.09 -5.56 32.61
C GLU A 230 18.67 -5.99 32.17
N GLU A 231 18.03 -6.86 32.95
CA GLU A 231 16.67 -7.37 32.68
C GLU A 231 16.51 -8.28 31.45
N GLY A 232 17.60 -8.72 30.83
CA GLY A 232 17.55 -9.68 29.71
C GLY A 232 17.25 -9.06 28.35
N HIS A 233 17.22 -7.73 28.27
CA HIS A 233 17.19 -7.00 27.02
C HIS A 233 18.53 -7.10 26.28
N LYS A 234 18.49 -7.17 24.95
CA LYS A 234 19.68 -7.26 24.11
C LYS A 234 19.75 -6.04 23.22
N ALA A 235 20.82 -5.26 23.36
CA ALA A 235 21.05 -4.10 22.52
C ALA A 235 22.02 -4.48 21.39
N ILE A 236 21.63 -4.16 20.15
CA ILE A 236 22.54 -4.21 19.01
C ILE A 236 23.40 -2.94 19.06
N VAL A 237 24.67 -3.08 19.40
CA VAL A 237 25.62 -1.95 19.51
C VAL A 237 26.45 -1.80 18.23
N GLY A 238 26.61 -2.87 17.45
CA GLY A 238 27.43 -2.88 16.25
C GLY A 238 26.93 -3.85 15.19
N VAL A 239 27.23 -3.56 13.92
CA VAL A 239 26.95 -4.45 12.78
C VAL A 239 28.19 -4.55 11.91
N THR A 240 28.56 -5.76 11.47
CA THR A 240 29.67 -5.94 10.53
C THR A 240 29.32 -5.45 9.13
N GLN A 241 30.30 -5.00 8.35
CA GLN A 241 30.05 -4.45 7.00
C GLN A 241 29.30 -5.44 6.09
N GLY A 242 29.66 -6.73 6.14
CA GLY A 242 29.00 -7.76 5.33
C GLY A 242 27.51 -7.91 5.65
N VAL A 243 27.16 -7.93 6.93
CA VAL A 243 25.75 -7.99 7.36
C VAL A 243 25.00 -6.72 6.99
N ARG A 244 25.66 -5.55 7.07
CA ARG A 244 25.09 -4.27 6.65
C ARG A 244 24.70 -4.27 5.16
N TYR A 245 25.61 -4.68 4.28
CA TYR A 245 25.31 -4.79 2.84
C TYR A 245 24.23 -5.81 2.56
N PHE A 246 24.28 -6.97 3.24
CA PHE A 246 23.26 -7.99 3.12
C PHE A 246 21.87 -7.44 3.45
N MET A 247 21.69 -6.85 4.64
CA MET A 247 20.39 -6.28 5.06
C MET A 247 19.94 -5.15 4.13
N GLY A 248 20.85 -4.29 3.67
CA GLY A 248 20.54 -3.22 2.71
C GLY A 248 19.93 -3.75 1.42
N ILE A 249 20.56 -4.77 0.83
CA ILE A 249 20.18 -5.33 -0.46
C ILE A 249 18.96 -6.26 -0.36
N THR A 250 18.84 -7.06 0.70
CA THR A 250 17.79 -8.08 0.81
C THR A 250 16.55 -7.61 1.56
N CYS A 251 16.68 -6.69 2.52
CA CYS A 251 15.55 -6.20 3.31
C CYS A 251 15.01 -4.87 2.79
N PHE A 252 15.87 -3.85 2.72
CA PHE A 252 15.41 -2.47 2.54
C PHE A 252 15.17 -2.09 1.09
N PHE A 253 16.11 -2.43 0.21
CA PHE A 253 15.99 -2.10 -1.21
C PHE A 253 14.73 -2.70 -1.86
N PRO A 254 14.39 -4.00 -1.66
CA PRO A 254 13.20 -4.58 -2.26
C PRO A 254 11.92 -3.94 -1.73
N ARG A 255 11.87 -3.57 -0.45
CA ARG A 255 10.72 -2.89 0.16
C ARG A 255 10.50 -1.49 -0.42
N ILE A 256 11.56 -0.68 -0.53
CA ILE A 256 11.45 0.66 -1.12
C ILE A 256 11.08 0.57 -2.60
N ALA A 257 11.72 -0.33 -3.35
CA ALA A 257 11.46 -0.53 -4.77
C ALA A 257 10.02 -1.01 -5.02
N SER A 258 9.52 -1.96 -4.23
CA SER A 258 8.15 -2.46 -4.37
C SER A 258 7.11 -1.40 -4.02
N THR A 259 7.31 -0.59 -2.98
CA THR A 259 6.40 0.52 -2.64
C THR A 259 6.40 1.63 -3.69
N LEU A 260 7.56 2.00 -4.25
CA LEU A 260 7.62 2.97 -5.36
C LEU A 260 6.91 2.46 -6.61
N PHE A 261 7.12 1.19 -6.94
CA PHE A 261 6.45 0.56 -8.09
C PHE A 261 4.93 0.43 -7.86
N LEU A 262 4.51 0.08 -6.64
CA LEU A 262 3.11 0.05 -6.22
C LEU A 262 2.46 1.44 -6.31
N ASN A 263 3.16 2.51 -5.89
CA ASN A 263 2.67 3.87 -6.02
C ASN A 263 2.40 4.25 -7.48
N TYR A 264 3.36 3.98 -8.37
CA TYR A 264 3.23 4.22 -9.80
C TYR A 264 2.09 3.40 -10.43
N LEU A 265 2.02 2.10 -10.15
CA LEU A 265 0.95 1.24 -10.66
C LEU A 265 -0.41 1.63 -10.09
N GLY A 266 -0.48 2.01 -8.81
CA GLY A 266 -1.71 2.45 -8.16
C GLY A 266 -2.25 3.73 -8.79
N CYS A 267 -1.40 4.73 -9.04
CA CYS A 267 -1.81 5.93 -9.76
C CYS A 267 -2.35 5.62 -11.17
N ARG A 268 -1.72 4.67 -11.87
CA ARG A 268 -2.17 4.21 -13.20
C ARG A 268 -3.47 3.45 -13.17
N TRP A 269 -3.67 2.60 -12.17
CA TRP A 269 -4.89 1.83 -12.01
C TRP A 269 -6.06 2.74 -11.63
N LEU A 270 -5.87 3.62 -10.64
CA LEU A 270 -6.89 4.56 -10.16
C LEU A 270 -7.38 5.51 -11.28
N VAL A 271 -6.48 6.05 -12.10
CA VAL A 271 -6.89 6.91 -13.22
C VAL A 271 -7.62 6.13 -14.33
N SER A 272 -7.47 4.81 -14.39
CA SER A 272 -8.12 3.95 -15.40
C SER A 272 -9.51 3.44 -15.02
N THR A 273 -10.06 3.85 -13.87
CA THR A 273 -11.40 3.42 -13.46
C THR A 273 -12.49 4.09 -14.29
N ALA A 274 -13.58 3.36 -14.54
CA ALA A 274 -14.71 3.87 -15.35
C ALA A 274 -15.70 4.69 -14.50
N SER A 275 -15.75 4.43 -13.20
CA SER A 275 -16.61 5.12 -12.25
C SER A 275 -15.85 5.62 -11.02
N LEU A 276 -16.46 6.58 -10.32
CA LEU A 276 -15.95 7.08 -9.03
C LEU A 276 -16.11 6.06 -7.90
N GLN A 277 -17.15 5.22 -7.94
CA GLN A 277 -17.32 4.15 -6.95
C GLN A 277 -16.21 3.12 -7.04
N ASP A 278 -15.85 2.72 -8.27
CA ASP A 278 -14.74 1.79 -8.51
C ASP A 278 -13.41 2.39 -8.08
N LEU A 279 -13.25 3.72 -8.15
CA LEU A 279 -12.05 4.41 -7.67
C LEU A 279 -11.79 4.11 -6.19
N PHE A 280 -12.82 4.21 -5.34
CA PHE A 280 -12.70 3.91 -3.91
C PHE A 280 -12.41 2.43 -3.65
N LEU A 281 -13.14 1.52 -4.31
CA LEU A 281 -12.91 0.08 -4.16
C LEU A 281 -11.50 -0.32 -4.60
N ASN A 282 -11.01 0.26 -5.69
CA ASN A 282 -9.66 0.01 -6.18
C ASN A 282 -8.60 0.61 -5.25
N SER A 283 -8.86 1.76 -4.60
CA SER A 283 -7.94 2.30 -3.58
C SER A 283 -7.83 1.41 -2.35
N LEU A 284 -8.93 0.81 -1.88
CA LEU A 284 -8.93 -0.13 -0.76
C LEU A 284 -8.19 -1.43 -1.12
N ALA A 285 -8.39 -1.94 -2.34
CA ALA A 285 -7.65 -3.10 -2.84
C ALA A 285 -6.13 -2.84 -2.91
N LEU A 286 -5.75 -1.61 -3.29
CA LEU A 286 -4.36 -1.16 -3.31
C LEU A 286 -3.75 -1.06 -1.91
N GLU A 287 -4.51 -0.57 -0.93
CA GLU A 287 -4.11 -0.53 0.47
C GLU A 287 -3.86 -1.94 1.04
N PHE A 288 -4.73 -2.90 0.72
CA PHE A 288 -4.53 -4.30 1.11
C PHE A 288 -3.18 -4.87 0.64
N MET A 289 -2.74 -4.54 -0.59
CA MET A 289 -1.44 -4.99 -1.09
C MET A 289 -0.26 -4.37 -0.33
N LEU A 290 -0.42 -3.14 0.16
CA LEU A 290 0.58 -2.44 0.95
C LEU A 290 0.70 -3.03 2.37
N LEU A 291 -0.43 -3.45 2.97
CA LEU A 291 -0.49 -4.07 4.30
C LEU A 291 -0.13 -5.57 4.34
N LEU A 292 0.01 -6.20 3.17
CA LEU A 292 0.26 -7.64 3.06
C LEU A 292 1.48 -8.14 3.87
N PRO A 293 2.65 -7.47 3.89
CA PRO A 293 3.80 -7.91 4.69
C PRO A 293 3.49 -7.98 6.19
N GLU A 294 2.70 -7.04 6.69
CA GLU A 294 2.31 -6.98 8.10
C GLU A 294 1.31 -8.09 8.43
N LEU A 295 0.34 -8.33 7.54
CA LEU A 295 -0.62 -9.42 7.71
C LEU A 295 0.09 -10.79 7.79
N ILE A 296 1.06 -11.02 6.90
CA ILE A 296 1.84 -12.26 6.88
C ILE A 296 2.71 -12.37 8.14
N TYR A 297 3.32 -11.27 8.58
CA TYR A 297 4.04 -11.24 9.86
C TYR A 297 3.14 -11.64 11.02
N ARG A 298 2.00 -10.96 11.20
CA ARG A 298 1.08 -11.21 12.32
C ARG A 298 0.51 -12.64 12.31
N THR A 299 0.30 -13.22 11.13
CA THR A 299 -0.28 -14.55 10.99
C THR A 299 0.73 -15.68 11.23
N PHE A 300 1.96 -15.51 10.73
CA PHE A 300 2.92 -16.61 10.70
C PHE A 300 4.01 -16.50 11.76
N ALA A 301 4.35 -15.30 12.23
CA ALA A 301 5.41 -15.15 13.22
C ALA A 301 5.04 -15.85 14.54
N THR A 302 5.89 -16.77 14.98
CA THR A 302 5.72 -17.49 16.26
C THR A 302 5.81 -16.54 17.46
N ASP A 303 5.17 -16.83 18.59
CA ASP A 303 5.26 -16.01 19.82
C ASP A 303 6.70 -15.68 20.24
N ARG A 304 7.63 -16.59 19.96
CA ARG A 304 9.06 -16.37 20.20
C ARG A 304 9.64 -15.29 19.29
N ALA A 305 9.27 -15.28 18.02
CA ALA A 305 9.69 -14.29 17.05
C ALA A 305 9.19 -12.89 17.44
N TRP A 306 7.95 -12.80 17.93
CA TRP A 306 7.39 -11.56 18.47
C TRP A 306 8.17 -11.05 19.69
N LYS A 307 8.39 -11.93 20.68
CA LYS A 307 9.21 -11.59 21.85
C LYS A 307 10.64 -11.20 21.46
N LEU A 308 11.19 -11.80 20.40
CA LEU A 308 12.52 -11.46 19.91
C LEU A 308 12.57 -10.04 19.35
N THR A 309 11.56 -9.62 18.58
CA THR A 309 11.49 -8.24 18.06
C THR A 309 11.21 -7.20 19.14
N GLU A 310 10.52 -7.57 20.22
CA GLU A 310 10.30 -6.70 21.39
C GLU A 310 11.54 -6.56 22.27
N THR A 311 12.28 -7.67 22.47
CA THR A 311 13.44 -7.70 23.40
C THR A 311 14.73 -7.17 22.79
N ILE A 312 14.85 -7.16 21.46
CA ILE A 312 16.01 -6.62 20.76
C ILE A 312 15.80 -5.13 20.47
N MET A 313 16.65 -4.32 21.09
CA MET A 313 16.68 -2.87 20.89
C MET A 313 17.88 -2.48 20.02
N ILE A 314 17.73 -1.43 19.20
CA ILE A 314 18.87 -0.85 18.49
C ILE A 314 19.57 0.13 19.44
N GLY A 315 20.80 -0.21 19.85
CA GLY A 315 21.65 0.67 20.63
C GLY A 315 22.43 1.59 19.72
N GLY A 316 22.01 2.85 19.62
CA GLY A 316 22.78 3.90 18.96
C GLY A 316 23.65 4.65 19.96
N ASN A 317 24.87 5.02 19.56
CA ASN A 317 25.66 5.98 20.32
C ASN A 317 24.93 7.32 20.37
N SER A 318 24.29 7.62 21.52
CA SER A 318 23.56 8.86 21.85
C SER A 318 22.99 9.51 20.60
N LEU A 319 21.99 8.87 20.02
CA LEU A 319 21.39 9.33 18.78
C LEU A 319 20.68 10.62 19.12
N GLN A 320 21.40 11.74 18.99
CA GLN A 320 20.90 13.06 19.34
C GLN A 320 19.55 13.20 18.64
N LEU A 321 18.48 13.12 19.44
CA LEU A 321 17.13 13.21 18.95
C LEU A 321 17.09 14.41 18.00
N PRO A 322 16.62 14.22 16.76
CA PRO A 322 16.56 15.29 15.79
C PRO A 322 15.94 16.51 16.47
N LYS A 323 16.68 17.63 16.53
CA LYS A 323 16.24 18.87 17.20
C LYS A 323 14.77 19.12 16.90
N GLU A 324 13.97 19.49 17.89
CA GLU A 324 12.49 19.52 17.84
C GLU A 324 11.89 20.09 16.52
N GLY A 325 12.54 21.05 15.86
CA GLY A 325 12.09 21.60 14.57
C GLY A 325 12.34 20.75 13.32
N THR A 326 13.31 19.83 13.33
CA THR A 326 13.69 19.03 12.15
C THR A 326 12.62 18.02 11.76
N GLY A 327 11.90 17.46 12.73
CA GLY A 327 10.79 16.52 12.49
C GLY A 327 9.66 17.14 11.67
N LEU A 328 9.31 18.40 11.95
CA LEU A 328 8.29 19.15 11.22
C LEU A 328 8.74 19.41 9.77
N MET A 329 9.98 19.86 9.57
CA MET A 329 10.53 20.13 8.22
C MET A 329 10.57 18.88 7.35
N VAL A 330 10.95 17.73 7.93
CA VAL A 330 10.92 16.44 7.22
C VAL A 330 9.49 16.06 6.84
N SER A 331 8.52 16.22 7.75
CA SER A 331 7.12 15.92 7.44
C SER A 331 6.56 16.83 6.34
N LEU A 332 6.84 18.14 6.40
CA LEU A 332 6.45 19.09 5.36
C LEU A 332 7.08 18.75 4.00
N PHE A 333 8.35 18.35 3.99
CA PHE A 333 9.04 17.92 2.78
C PHE A 333 8.31 16.75 2.09
N TRP A 334 7.88 15.74 2.83
CA TRP A 334 7.14 14.60 2.27
C TRP A 334 5.79 15.00 1.68
N VAL A 335 5.07 15.92 2.32
CA VAL A 335 3.79 16.44 1.81
C VAL A 335 4.00 17.20 0.49
N VAL A 336 4.99 18.10 0.44
CA VAL A 336 5.32 18.84 -0.80
C VAL A 336 5.75 17.88 -1.90
N LEU A 337 6.57 16.88 -1.57
CA LEU A 337 6.99 15.86 -2.52
C LEU A 337 5.80 15.06 -3.08
N ALA A 338 4.80 14.73 -2.27
CA ALA A 338 3.60 14.03 -2.72
C ALA A 338 2.75 14.90 -3.66
N ILE A 339 2.57 16.19 -3.35
CA ILE A 339 1.86 17.14 -4.22
C ILE A 339 2.58 17.27 -5.56
N VAL A 340 3.90 17.46 -5.55
CA VAL A 340 4.73 17.55 -6.76
C VAL A 340 4.64 16.26 -7.56
N TRP A 341 4.71 15.09 -6.91
CA TRP A 341 4.58 13.80 -7.58
C TRP A 341 3.24 13.66 -8.29
N VAL A 342 2.11 13.94 -7.62
CA VAL A 342 0.79 13.82 -8.23
C VAL A 342 0.63 14.80 -9.39
N TYR A 343 1.11 16.03 -9.25
CA TYR A 343 1.11 17.00 -10.35
C TYR A 343 1.92 16.52 -11.55
N VAL A 344 3.16 16.09 -11.32
CA VAL A 344 4.03 15.55 -12.37
C VAL A 344 3.39 14.33 -13.03
N TYR A 345 2.78 13.45 -12.22
CA TYR A 345 2.11 12.27 -12.71
C TYR A 345 0.95 12.61 -13.63
N MET A 346 0.03 13.47 -13.18
CA MET A 346 -1.19 13.83 -13.92
C MET A 346 -0.91 14.59 -15.22
N VAL A 347 0.15 15.42 -15.25
CA VAL A 347 0.47 16.26 -16.42
C VAL A 347 1.41 15.57 -17.41
N TYR A 348 2.43 14.86 -16.92
CA TYR A 348 3.52 14.38 -17.78
C TYR A 348 3.62 12.86 -17.89
N ILE A 349 3.32 12.11 -16.81
CA ILE A 349 3.55 10.65 -16.77
C ILE A 349 2.30 9.86 -17.15
N GLN A 350 1.11 10.46 -17.03
CA GLN A 350 -0.15 9.79 -17.29
C GLN A 350 -0.15 9.13 -18.68
N GLN A 351 -0.22 7.80 -18.70
CA GLN A 351 -0.25 6.97 -19.91
C GLN A 351 -1.62 6.34 -20.17
N VAL A 352 -2.60 6.58 -19.30
CA VAL A 352 -3.94 5.98 -19.42
C VAL A 352 -4.64 6.54 -20.66
N LEU A 353 -4.59 7.85 -20.86
CA LEU A 353 -5.17 8.55 -22.02
C LEU A 353 -4.11 9.47 -22.65
N PRO A 354 -3.24 8.94 -23.52
CA PRO A 354 -2.23 9.76 -24.18
C PRO A 354 -2.90 10.86 -25.01
N GLY A 355 -2.44 12.10 -24.83
CA GLY A 355 -2.98 13.29 -25.51
C GLY A 355 -4.32 13.78 -24.97
N TYR A 356 -4.64 13.50 -23.71
CA TYR A 356 -5.87 13.98 -23.08
C TYR A 356 -5.91 15.52 -23.02
N LYS A 357 -6.94 16.12 -23.63
CA LYS A 357 -7.04 17.59 -23.79
C LYS A 357 -7.85 18.29 -22.70
N TRP A 358 -8.24 17.59 -21.63
CA TRP A 358 -9.12 18.11 -20.58
C TRP A 358 -10.49 18.62 -21.11
N ASP A 359 -10.91 18.13 -22.27
CA ASP A 359 -12.11 18.56 -22.99
C ASP A 359 -13.41 18.02 -22.38
N VAL A 360 -13.37 16.80 -21.84
CA VAL A 360 -14.55 16.12 -21.25
C VAL A 360 -15.20 16.95 -20.14
N ARG A 361 -14.40 17.60 -19.27
CA ARG A 361 -14.91 18.39 -18.15
C ARG A 361 -15.87 19.48 -18.61
N HIS A 362 -15.48 20.23 -19.64
CA HIS A 362 -16.27 21.34 -20.16
C HIS A 362 -17.58 20.87 -20.78
N VAL A 363 -17.59 19.70 -21.42
CA VAL A 363 -18.79 19.12 -22.04
C VAL A 363 -19.75 18.58 -20.99
N CYS A 364 -19.25 17.84 -19.99
CA CYS A 364 -20.09 17.27 -18.94
C CYS A 364 -20.76 18.32 -18.04
N GLN A 365 -20.14 19.49 -17.85
CA GLN A 365 -20.74 20.60 -17.09
C GLN A 365 -21.95 21.25 -17.81
N GLN A 366 -22.10 21.02 -19.11
CA GLN A 366 -23.15 21.66 -19.92
C GLN A 366 -24.40 20.80 -20.12
N VAL A 367 -24.44 19.59 -19.55
CA VAL A 367 -25.59 18.66 -19.70
C VAL A 367 -26.20 18.38 -18.31
N PRO A 368 -27.14 19.23 -17.83
CA PRO A 368 -27.76 19.07 -16.53
C PRO A 368 -28.52 17.74 -16.36
N GLU A 369 -29.07 17.22 -17.46
CA GLU A 369 -29.86 15.97 -17.50
C GLU A 369 -29.11 14.76 -16.91
N ILE A 370 -27.78 14.75 -16.96
CA ILE A 370 -26.96 13.66 -16.41
C ILE A 370 -27.08 13.59 -14.87
N TYR A 371 -27.29 14.73 -14.21
CA TYR A 371 -27.35 14.79 -12.75
C TYR A 371 -28.75 14.48 -12.22
N ASP A 372 -29.81 14.91 -12.93
CA ASP A 372 -31.19 14.77 -12.47
C ASP A 372 -31.70 13.32 -12.48
N GLU A 373 -31.20 12.44 -13.36
CA GLU A 373 -31.58 11.01 -13.35
C GLU A 373 -30.73 10.14 -12.40
N SER A 374 -29.63 10.69 -11.87
CA SER A 374 -28.72 9.97 -10.96
C SER A 374 -29.03 10.20 -9.47
N ALA A 375 -29.90 11.17 -9.16
CA ALA A 375 -30.38 11.50 -7.82
C ALA A 375 -31.71 10.80 -7.54
#